data_AF-A0A1E9VRB2-F1
#
_entry.id   AF-A0A1E9VRB2-F1
#
_cell.length_a   1.000
_cell.length_b   1.000
_cell.length_c   1.000
_cell.angle_alpha   90.00
_cell.angle_beta   90.00
_cell.angle_gamma   90.00
#
_symmetry.space_group_name_H-M   'P 1'
#
loop_
_entity.id
_entity.type
_entity.pdbx_description
1 polymer ?
#
loop_
_entity_poly.entity_id
_entity_poly.type
_entity_poly.pdbx_seq_one_letter_code
_entity_poly.pdbx_strand_id
1 'polypeptide(L)' 'MQGKTVKEVDRFYPSSKTCSSCGFVMAKENLTLATRLWTCPNCQASHDRDVNASLNILNKADKVLTLS' A
#
# COMPACT_ATOMS: atom_id res chain seq x y z
N MET A 1 21.06 19.66 -10.31
CA MET A 1 19.87 18.99 -9.76
C MET A 1 19.58 17.78 -10.62
N GLN A 2 19.68 16.55 -10.13
CA GLN A 2 19.19 15.40 -10.91
C GLN A 2 17.66 15.44 -10.92
N GLY A 3 17.07 15.29 -12.12
CA GLY A 3 15.61 15.17 -12.26
C GLY A 3 15.11 13.95 -11.50
N LYS A 4 14.01 14.10 -10.77
CA LYS A 4 13.32 12.99 -10.11
C LYS A 4 12.03 12.69 -10.86
N THR A 5 11.75 11.41 -11.08
CA THR A 5 10.47 10.95 -11.62
C THR A 5 9.49 10.72 -10.47
N VAL A 6 8.35 11.40 -10.49
CA VAL A 6 7.23 11.15 -9.58
C VAL A 6 6.22 10.25 -10.27
N LYS A 7 5.79 9.20 -9.56
CA LYS A 7 4.70 8.33 -9.98
C LYS A 7 3.57 8.37 -8.95
N GLU A 8 2.33 8.25 -9.40
CA GLU A 8 1.15 8.22 -8.54
C GLU A 8 0.34 6.92 -8.67
N VAL A 9 -0.49 6.68 -7.67
CA VAL A 9 -1.52 5.63 -7.64
C VAL A 9 -2.90 6.27 -7.57
N ASP A 10 -3.94 5.50 -7.88
CA ASP A 10 -5.32 5.95 -7.72
C ASP A 10 -5.63 6.41 -6.27
N ARG A 11 -6.42 7.48 -6.14
CA ARG A 11 -6.76 8.11 -4.85
C ARG A 11 -7.44 7.15 -3.88
N PHE A 12 -8.24 6.21 -4.39
CA PHE A 12 -9.02 5.27 -3.59
C PHE A 12 -8.37 3.88 -3.51
N TYR A 13 -7.13 3.74 -3.98
CA TYR A 13 -6.37 2.50 -3.85
C TYR A 13 -6.19 2.13 -2.35
N PRO A 14 -6.63 0.93 -1.91
CA PRO A 14 -6.61 0.55 -0.49
C PRO A 14 -5.22 0.11 -0.01
N SER A 15 -4.20 0.93 -0.22
CA SER A 15 -2.79 0.60 0.04
C SER A 15 -2.51 0.10 1.46
N SER A 16 -3.17 0.64 2.48
CA SER A 16 -2.99 0.23 3.89
C SER A 16 -3.76 -1.05 4.28
N LYS A 17 -4.67 -1.52 3.44
CA LYS A 17 -5.52 -2.71 3.69
C LYS A 17 -5.21 -3.88 2.77
N THR A 18 -4.50 -3.63 1.68
CA THR A 18 -3.97 -4.66 0.79
C THR A 18 -2.76 -5.31 1.45
N CYS A 19 -2.72 -6.63 1.53
CA CYS A 19 -1.53 -7.37 1.94
C CYS A 19 -0.47 -7.24 0.84
N SER A 20 0.69 -6.65 1.15
CA SER A 20 1.78 -6.51 0.16
C SER A 20 2.38 -7.86 -0.27
N SER A 21 2.17 -8.92 0.51
CA SER A 21 2.73 -10.25 0.24
C SER A 21 1.85 -11.10 -0.71
N CYS A 22 0.52 -10.96 -0.64
CA CYS A 22 -0.39 -11.82 -1.40
C CYS A 22 -1.56 -11.09 -2.08
N GLY A 23 -1.66 -9.76 -1.94
CA GLY A 23 -2.71 -8.94 -2.56
C GLY A 23 -4.10 -9.01 -1.91
N PHE A 24 -4.29 -9.79 -0.83
CA PHE A 24 -5.57 -9.86 -0.12
C PHE A 24 -5.97 -8.49 0.43
N VAL A 25 -7.20 -8.04 0.19
CA VAL A 25 -7.70 -6.76 0.68
C VAL A 25 -8.60 -6.98 1.89
N MET A 26 -8.19 -6.44 3.04
CA MET A 26 -8.99 -6.47 4.27
C MET A 26 -10.24 -5.59 4.13
N ALA A 27 -11.37 -6.09 4.64
CA ALA A 27 -12.60 -5.31 4.75
C ALA A 27 -12.41 -4.07 5.64
N LYS A 28 -13.18 -3.00 5.36
CA LYS A 28 -13.01 -1.70 6.03
C LYS A 28 -13.28 -1.78 7.54
N GLU A 29 -14.23 -2.59 8.00
CA GLU A 29 -14.48 -2.82 9.42
C GLU A 29 -13.34 -3.55 10.16
N ASN A 30 -12.50 -4.32 9.45
CA ASN A 30 -11.49 -5.17 10.07
C ASN A 30 -10.16 -4.45 10.36
N LEU A 31 -9.97 -3.25 9.81
CA LEU A 31 -8.79 -2.42 10.04
C LEU A 31 -9.19 -0.98 10.37
N THR A 32 -9.17 -0.68 11.66
CA THR A 32 -9.39 0.68 12.16
C THR A 32 -8.13 1.53 11.99
N LEU A 33 -8.29 2.85 12.09
CA LEU A 33 -7.14 3.77 12.04
C LEU A 33 -6.17 3.59 13.22
N ALA A 34 -6.62 3.01 14.33
CA ALA A 34 -5.78 2.70 15.49
C ALA A 34 -4.92 1.44 15.28
N THR A 35 -5.28 0.57 14.33
CA THR A 35 -4.54 -0.67 14.07
C THR A 35 -3.23 -0.34 13.34
N ARG A 36 -2.11 -0.47 14.05
CA ARG A 36 -0.75 -0.24 13.52
C ARG A 36 -0.13 -1.53 12.98
N LEU A 37 -0.38 -2.64 13.65
CA LEU A 37 0.10 -3.97 13.28
C LEU A 37 -1.09 -4.88 12.99
N TRP A 38 -1.00 -5.68 11.92
CA TRP A 38 -2.02 -6.68 11.61
C TRP A 38 -1.42 -7.87 10.88
N THR A 39 -2.11 -9.01 10.99
CA THR A 39 -1.72 -10.25 10.34
C THR A 39 -2.69 -10.54 9.21
N CYS A 40 -2.17 -10.82 8.01
CA CYS A 40 -3.00 -11.15 6.87
C CYS A 40 -3.70 -12.50 7.08
N PRO A 41 -5.04 -12.57 7.06
CA PRO A 41 -5.74 -13.84 7.27
C PRO A 41 -5.51 -14.85 6.14
N ASN A 42 -5.15 -14.37 4.94
CA ASN A 42 -4.94 -15.21 3.76
C ASN A 42 -3.55 -15.87 3.70
N CYS A 43 -2.49 -15.14 4.04
CA CYS A 43 -1.11 -15.64 3.92
C CYS A 43 -0.30 -15.60 5.23
N GLN A 44 -0.91 -15.17 6.34
CA GLN A 44 -0.30 -15.08 7.67
C GLN A 44 0.91 -14.14 7.78
N ALA A 45 1.20 -13.33 6.76
CA ALA A 45 2.21 -12.28 6.85
C ALA A 45 1.81 -11.22 7.89
N SER A 46 2.75 -10.83 8.75
CA SER A 46 2.59 -9.72 9.69
C SER A 46 3.02 -8.40 9.04
N HIS A 47 2.23 -7.36 9.25
CA HIS A 47 2.41 -6.06 8.62
C HIS A 47 2.40 -4.94 9.65
N ASP A 48 3.39 -4.04 9.56
CA ASP A 48 3.18 -2.64 9.95
C ASP A 48 2.39 -1.95 8.84
N ARG A 49 1.31 -1.26 9.23
CA ARG A 49 0.36 -0.65 8.29
C ARG A 49 1.02 0.35 7.35
N ASP A 50 1.92 1.19 7.86
CA ASP A 50 2.50 2.28 7.07
C ASP A 50 3.61 1.73 6.15
N VAL A 51 4.38 0.74 6.62
CA VAL A 51 5.36 0.00 5.77
C VAL A 51 4.65 -0.81 4.68
N ASN A 52 3.57 -1.51 5.01
CA ASN A 52 2.78 -2.26 4.03
C ASN A 52 2.17 -1.32 2.99
N ALA A 53 1.65 -0.16 3.41
CA ALA A 53 1.12 0.84 2.49
C ALA A 53 2.19 1.37 1.51
N SER A 54 3.41 1.64 1.99
CA SER A 54 4.49 2.13 1.12
C SER A 54 4.92 1.09 0.09
N LEU A 55 5.01 -0.19 0.46
CA LEU A 55 5.28 -1.29 -0.47
C LEU A 55 4.18 -1.43 -1.53
N ASN A 56 2.92 -1.34 -1.13
CA ASN A 56 1.80 -1.38 -2.06
C ASN A 56 1.79 -0.20 -3.03
N ILE A 57 2.10 1.01 -2.56
CA ILE A 57 2.23 2.20 -3.43
C ILE A 57 3.40 2.01 -4.40
N LEU A 58 4.56 1.55 -3.94
CA LEU A 58 5.71 1.27 -4.80
C LEU A 58 5.37 0.27 -5.92
N ASN A 59 4.65 -0.80 -5.58
CA ASN A 59 4.27 -1.85 -6.53
C ASN A 59 3.16 -1.40 -7.50
N LYS A 60 2.32 -0.45 -7.11
CA LYS A 60 1.13 -0.06 -7.89
C LYS A 60 1.31 1.24 -8.67
N ALA A 61 2.27 2.09 -8.31
CA ALA A 61 2.48 3.40 -8.94
C ALA A 61 2.97 3.26 -10.39
N ASP A 62 2.05 3.37 -11.33
CA ASP A 62 2.27 3.23 -12.77
C ASP A 62 2.18 4.57 -13.51
N LYS A 63 1.40 5.52 -13.00
CA LYS A 63 1.19 6.82 -13.64
C LYS A 63 2.32 7.79 -13.33
N VAL A 64 3.13 8.12 -14.34
CA VAL A 64 4.21 9.11 -14.25
C VAL A 64 3.61 10.53 -14.31
N LEU A 65 3.91 11.35 -13.29
CA LEU A 65 3.45 12.74 -13.18
C LEU A 65 4.46 13.76 -13.72
N THR A 66 5.74 13.40 -13.71
CA THR A 66 6.82 14.27 -14.20
C THR A 66 7.53 13.57 -15.35
N LEU A 67 7.52 14.20 -16.52
CA LEU A 67 8.40 13.84 -17.61
C LEU A 67 9.72 14.59 -17.40
N SER A 68 10.79 13.84 -17.18
CA SER A 68 12.16 14.36 -17.14
C SER A 68 12.61 14.81 -18.53
#